data_AF-A0A651EZ49-F1
#
_entry.id   AF-A0A651EZ49-F1
#
_cell.length_a   1.000
_cell.length_b   1.000
_cell.length_c   1.000
_cell.angle_alpha   90.00
_cell.angle_beta   90.00
_cell.angle_gamma   90.00
#
_symmetry.space_group_name_H-M   'P 1'
#
loop_
_entity.id
_entity.type
_entity.pdbx_description
1 polymer ?
#
loop_
_entity_poly.entity_id
_entity_poly.type
_entity_poly.pdbx_seq_one_letter_code
_entity_poly.pdbx_strand_id
1 'polypeptide(L)'
;MRAMQVYMDLSADIDEQGRITWRNDLKGEHIVNTKTRILSMDSIQAVRFGIAQGVAQTKEELAKAMGLTEWVEVGHAADEYQQEFRRNVGTAQVRINELFARMNAAINAAGSAPNQREYDRQISQALRFLNEIRSWLRRAPSLVEYTGLTPDVLREIERDIRDMTRGGQRGGGGGRPGL
;
A
#
# COMPACT_ATOMS: atom_id res chain seq x y z
N MET A 1 -9.78 -7.38 -35.21
CA MET A 1 -8.69 -8.25 -34.73
C MET A 1 -9.21 -9.07 -33.55
N ARG A 2 -9.25 -10.42 -33.63
CA ARG A 2 -9.73 -11.32 -32.54
C ARG A 2 -8.59 -12.01 -31.76
N ALA A 3 -7.34 -11.80 -32.17
CA ALA A 3 -6.17 -12.53 -31.69
C ALA A 3 -5.70 -12.17 -30.27
N MET A 4 -6.17 -11.05 -29.69
CA MET A 4 -5.80 -10.68 -28.31
C MET A 4 -6.40 -11.62 -27.24
N GLN A 5 -7.37 -12.46 -27.61
CA GLN A 5 -8.06 -13.38 -26.69
C GLN A 5 -8.03 -14.85 -27.15
N VAL A 6 -7.46 -15.14 -28.33
CA VAL A 6 -7.52 -16.47 -28.96
C VAL A 6 -6.15 -16.81 -29.54
N TYR A 7 -5.67 -18.03 -29.27
CA TYR A 7 -4.45 -18.58 -29.86
C TYR A 7 -4.62 -18.78 -31.37
N MET A 8 -4.28 -17.74 -32.13
CA MET A 8 -4.33 -17.76 -33.59
C MET A 8 -3.08 -17.15 -34.19
N ASP A 9 -2.69 -17.65 -35.36
CA ASP A 9 -1.63 -17.06 -36.16
C ASP A 9 -2.15 -15.74 -36.72
N LEU A 10 -1.34 -14.70 -36.58
CA LEU A 10 -1.66 -13.35 -37.03
C LEU A 10 -0.41 -12.75 -37.69
N SER A 11 -0.55 -12.29 -38.92
CA SER A 11 0.45 -11.49 -39.60
C SER A 11 -0.19 -10.23 -40.18
N ALA A 12 0.64 -9.27 -40.54
CA ALA A 12 0.19 -8.02 -41.14
C ALA A 12 1.16 -7.58 -42.24
N ASP A 13 0.62 -6.92 -43.26
CA ASP A 13 1.38 -6.13 -44.23
C ASP A 13 1.08 -4.65 -43.99
N ILE A 14 2.10 -3.80 -44.15
CA ILE A 14 1.99 -2.36 -44.02
C ILE A 14 2.32 -1.77 -45.39
N ASP A 15 1.39 -1.05 -46.00
CA ASP A 15 1.66 -0.39 -47.29
C ASP A 15 2.47 0.90 -47.12
N GLU A 16 2.92 1.50 -48.24
CA GLU A 16 3.69 2.75 -48.25
C GLU A 16 2.92 3.94 -47.63
N GLN A 17 1.59 3.84 -47.53
CA GLN A 17 0.72 4.83 -46.92
C GLN A 17 0.41 4.53 -45.44
N GLY A 18 1.01 3.49 -44.86
CA GLY A 18 0.83 3.08 -43.47
C GLY A 18 -0.48 2.34 -43.19
N ARG A 19 -1.23 1.90 -44.21
CA ARG A 19 -2.44 1.08 -44.04
C ARG A 19 -2.07 -0.37 -43.79
N ILE A 20 -2.77 -0.98 -42.85
CA ILE A 20 -2.41 -2.28 -42.30
C ILE A 20 -3.43 -3.32 -42.73
N THR A 21 -2.95 -4.34 -43.45
CA THR A 21 -3.76 -5.48 -43.88
C THR A 21 -3.49 -6.66 -42.95
N TRP A 22 -4.47 -6.98 -42.10
CA TRP A 22 -4.38 -8.08 -41.14
C TRP A 22 -4.72 -9.42 -41.78
N ARG A 23 -3.91 -10.44 -41.51
CA ARG A 23 -4.08 -11.81 -42.01
C ARG A 23 -4.09 -12.80 -40.85
N ASN A 24 -4.98 -13.79 -40.91
CA ASN A 24 -5.08 -14.87 -39.91
C ASN A 24 -4.17 -16.06 -40.27
N ASP A 25 -2.96 -15.77 -40.74
CA ASP A 25 -1.91 -16.73 -41.08
C ASP A 25 -0.53 -16.11 -40.82
N LEU A 26 0.54 -16.81 -41.20
CA LEU A 26 1.93 -16.35 -41.06
C LEU A 26 2.53 -15.89 -42.40
N LYS A 27 1.70 -15.52 -43.39
CA LYS A 27 2.14 -15.20 -44.76
C LYS A 27 2.29 -13.70 -45.02
N GLY A 28 1.94 -12.85 -44.06
CA GLY A 28 2.21 -11.42 -44.14
C GLY A 28 3.68 -11.09 -43.88
N GLU A 29 4.09 -9.89 -44.27
CA GLU A 29 5.45 -9.38 -44.09
C GLU A 29 5.89 -9.35 -42.63
N HIS A 30 4.96 -9.11 -41.71
CA HIS A 30 5.22 -9.06 -40.28
C HIS A 30 4.40 -10.09 -39.53
N ILE A 31 5.09 -11.04 -38.89
CA ILE A 31 4.45 -12.00 -37.98
C ILE A 31 4.17 -11.29 -36.65
N VAL A 32 2.89 -11.15 -36.30
CA VAL A 32 2.43 -10.44 -35.11
C VAL A 32 2.14 -11.41 -33.97
N ASN A 33 1.46 -12.52 -34.25
CA ASN A 33 1.20 -13.56 -33.26
C ASN A 33 1.34 -14.96 -33.86
N THR A 34 1.70 -15.92 -33.02
CA THR A 34 1.67 -17.35 -33.35
C THR A 34 0.73 -18.06 -32.39
N LYS A 35 0.16 -19.20 -32.79
CA LYS A 35 -0.72 -20.03 -31.93
C LYS A 35 -0.09 -20.50 -30.62
N THR A 36 1.23 -20.40 -30.48
CA THR A 36 1.98 -20.85 -29.30
C THR A 36 2.03 -19.82 -28.17
N ARG A 37 1.58 -18.58 -28.39
CA ARG A 37 1.65 -17.51 -27.39
C ARG A 37 0.44 -16.57 -27.46
N ILE A 38 0.20 -15.88 -26.35
CA ILE A 38 -0.75 -14.77 -26.30
C ILE A 38 -0.06 -13.55 -26.90
N LEU A 39 -0.77 -12.81 -27.74
CA LEU A 39 -0.27 -11.58 -28.33
C LEU A 39 -0.03 -10.52 -27.24
N SER A 40 1.23 -10.15 -27.06
CA SER A 40 1.65 -9.00 -26.25
C SER A 40 2.40 -8.03 -27.13
N MET A 41 2.07 -6.74 -27.05
CA MET A 41 2.70 -5.68 -27.84
C MET A 41 3.17 -4.57 -26.91
N ASP A 42 4.38 -4.08 -27.15
CA ASP A 42 4.82 -2.84 -26.53
C ASP A 42 4.21 -1.62 -27.25
N SER A 43 4.42 -0.43 -26.69
CA SER A 43 3.85 0.81 -27.22
C SER A 43 4.35 1.17 -28.62
N ILE A 44 5.61 0.83 -28.95
CA ILE A 44 6.22 1.10 -30.26
C ILE A 44 5.59 0.18 -31.32
N GLN A 45 5.43 -1.10 -30.98
CA GLN A 45 4.73 -2.06 -31.82
C GLN A 45 3.27 -1.66 -32.01
N ALA A 46 2.59 -1.21 -30.95
CA ALA A 46 1.20 -0.76 -31.04
C ALA A 46 1.03 0.41 -32.02
N VAL A 47 1.95 1.37 -32.03
CA VAL A 47 1.94 2.47 -33.01
C VAL A 47 2.27 1.96 -34.41
N ARG A 48 3.31 1.13 -34.56
CA ARG A 48 3.71 0.54 -35.86
C ARG A 48 2.56 -0.21 -36.52
N PHE A 49 1.78 -0.93 -35.72
CA PHE A 49 0.63 -1.70 -36.19
C PHE A 49 -0.70 -0.94 -36.08
N GLY A 50 -0.67 0.39 -35.92
CA GLY A 50 -1.87 1.23 -35.98
C GLY A 50 -2.92 0.91 -34.91
N ILE A 51 -2.54 0.21 -33.85
CA ILE A 51 -3.38 -0.06 -32.68
C ILE A 51 -3.41 1.17 -31.77
N ALA A 52 -2.30 1.92 -31.72
CA ALA A 52 -2.20 3.18 -31.00
C ALA A 52 -1.94 4.34 -31.97
N GLN A 53 -2.51 5.52 -31.67
CA GLN A 53 -2.29 6.75 -32.46
C GLN A 53 -0.95 7.43 -32.14
N GLY A 54 -0.33 7.11 -31.00
CA GLY A 54 0.94 7.68 -30.57
C GLY A 54 1.40 7.10 -29.24
N VAL A 55 2.62 7.48 -28.84
CA VAL A 55 3.18 7.21 -27.52
C VAL A 55 3.45 8.54 -26.84
N ALA A 56 3.16 8.64 -25.55
CA ALA A 56 3.45 9.80 -24.74
C ALA A 56 4.16 9.38 -23.45
N GLN A 57 5.13 10.17 -23.01
CA GLN A 57 5.83 9.99 -21.73
C GLN A 57 5.32 10.93 -20.66
N THR A 58 4.66 12.03 -21.04
CA THR A 58 4.04 13.00 -20.12
C THR A 58 2.56 13.23 -20.43
N LYS A 59 1.84 13.84 -19.48
CA LYS A 59 0.42 14.19 -19.67
C LYS A 59 0.24 15.24 -20.77
N GLU A 60 1.20 16.16 -20.89
CA GLU A 60 1.22 17.19 -21.93
C GLU A 60 1.42 16.57 -23.31
N GLU A 61 2.34 15.61 -23.43
CA GLU A 61 2.55 14.86 -24.67
C GLU A 61 1.31 14.04 -25.04
N LEU A 62 0.63 13.46 -24.05
CA LEU A 62 -0.63 12.73 -24.25
C LEU A 62 -1.74 13.66 -24.72
N ALA A 63 -1.94 14.80 -24.06
CA ALA A 63 -2.96 15.78 -24.44
C ALA A 63 -2.73 16.28 -25.87
N LYS A 64 -1.48 16.58 -26.23
CA LYS A 64 -1.10 16.95 -27.60
C LYS A 64 -1.38 15.82 -28.60
N ALA A 65 -1.04 14.58 -28.27
CA ALA A 65 -1.31 13.42 -29.12
C ALA A 65 -2.82 13.16 -29.31
N MET A 66 -3.64 13.51 -28.32
CA MET A 66 -5.09 13.47 -28.38
C MET A 66 -5.72 14.67 -29.12
N GLY A 67 -4.91 15.63 -29.58
CA GLY A 67 -5.40 16.85 -30.25
C GLY A 67 -6.04 17.86 -29.30
N LEU A 68 -5.81 17.74 -27.98
CA LEU A 68 -6.31 18.67 -26.98
C LEU A 68 -5.40 19.90 -26.93
N THR A 69 -5.96 21.06 -27.27
CA THR A 69 -5.26 22.36 -27.26
C THR A 69 -5.26 23.00 -25.89
N GLU A 70 -6.33 22.79 -25.13
CA GLU A 70 -6.47 23.22 -23.74
C GLU A 70 -7.05 22.05 -22.95
N TRP A 71 -6.44 21.74 -21.81
CA TRP A 71 -6.89 20.67 -20.93
C TRP A 71 -6.66 21.07 -19.47
N VAL A 72 -7.57 20.63 -18.61
CA VAL A 72 -7.46 20.72 -17.15
C VAL A 72 -7.64 19.33 -16.60
N GLU A 73 -6.81 18.98 -15.63
CA GLU A 73 -6.92 17.71 -14.95
C GLU A 73 -8.09 17.73 -13.94
N VAL A 74 -9.14 16.98 -14.23
CA VAL A 74 -10.28 16.84 -13.31
C VAL A 74 -9.92 15.79 -12.27
N GLY A 75 -9.97 16.15 -10.98
CA GLY A 75 -9.69 15.22 -9.88
C GLY A 75 -8.26 15.29 -9.33
N HIS A 76 -7.51 16.36 -9.59
CA HIS A 76 -6.18 16.59 -9.00
C HIS A 76 -6.19 16.40 -7.46
N ALA A 77 -7.20 16.92 -6.77
CA ALA A 77 -7.36 16.74 -5.33
C ALA A 77 -7.61 15.26 -4.93
N ALA A 78 -8.26 14.47 -5.79
CA ALA A 78 -8.47 13.05 -5.54
C ALA A 78 -7.18 12.25 -5.78
N ASP A 79 -6.38 12.60 -6.79
CA ASP A 79 -5.08 11.98 -7.00
C ASP A 79 -4.09 12.36 -5.90
N GLU A 80 -4.04 13.63 -5.48
CA GLU A 80 -3.27 14.08 -4.31
C GLU A 80 -3.69 13.34 -3.04
N TYR A 81 -4.99 13.19 -2.80
CA TYR A 81 -5.49 12.40 -1.68
C TYR A 81 -5.03 10.93 -1.77
N GLN A 82 -5.10 10.31 -2.94
CA GLN A 82 -4.65 8.93 -3.14
C GLN A 82 -3.13 8.80 -2.97
N GLN A 83 -2.35 9.77 -3.43
CA GLN A 83 -0.90 9.81 -3.24
C GLN A 83 -0.55 10.01 -1.77
N GLU A 84 -1.18 10.95 -1.09
CA GLU A 84 -1.00 11.22 0.34
C GLU A 84 -1.40 10.01 1.17
N PHE A 85 -2.54 9.40 0.87
CA PHE A 85 -3.01 8.17 1.50
C PHE A 85 -1.99 7.03 1.34
N ARG A 86 -1.49 6.77 0.13
CA ARG A 86 -0.45 5.76 -0.11
C ARG A 86 0.83 6.04 0.70
N ARG A 87 1.28 7.29 0.75
CA ARG A 87 2.47 7.70 1.54
C ARG A 87 2.24 7.51 3.04
N ASN A 88 1.05 7.90 3.52
CA ASN A 88 0.67 7.77 4.92
C ASN A 88 0.59 6.31 5.34
N VAL A 89 0.00 5.43 4.53
CA VAL A 89 -0.05 3.98 4.79
C VAL A 89 1.36 3.37 4.85
N GLY A 90 2.21 3.66 3.86
CA GLY A 90 3.58 3.15 3.83
C GLY A 90 4.40 3.60 5.05
N THR A 91 4.28 4.88 5.43
CA THR A 91 4.97 5.43 6.61
C THR A 91 4.39 4.87 7.91
N ALA A 92 3.06 4.79 8.01
CA ALA A 92 2.37 4.31 9.20
C ALA A 92 2.70 2.83 9.48
N GLN A 93 2.82 1.98 8.45
CA GLN A 93 3.19 0.58 8.64
C GLN A 93 4.55 0.41 9.34
N VAL A 94 5.56 1.17 8.90
CA VAL A 94 6.90 1.14 9.51
C VAL A 94 6.84 1.73 10.92
N ARG A 95 6.20 2.89 11.09
CA ARG A 95 6.12 3.59 12.37
C ARG A 95 5.35 2.81 13.44
N ILE A 96 4.22 2.19 13.07
CA ILE A 96 3.42 1.40 14.01
C ILE A 96 4.25 0.23 14.54
N ASN A 97 4.97 -0.48 13.69
CA ASN A 97 5.85 -1.58 14.12
C ASN A 97 6.95 -1.10 15.09
N GLU A 98 7.62 0.03 14.78
CA GLU A 98 8.60 0.64 15.68
C GLU A 98 8.00 1.03 17.03
N LEU A 99 6.81 1.63 17.02
CA LEU A 99 6.11 2.06 18.22
C LEU A 99 5.66 0.88 19.08
N PHE A 100 5.22 -0.23 18.48
CA PHE A 100 4.93 -1.47 19.21
C PHE A 100 6.18 -2.04 19.88
N ALA A 101 7.30 -2.10 19.17
CA ALA A 101 8.56 -2.57 19.74
C ALA A 101 8.98 -1.71 20.95
N ARG A 102 8.87 -0.38 20.83
CA ARG A 102 9.18 0.57 21.92
C ARG A 102 8.20 0.47 23.09
N MET A 103 6.91 0.30 22.80
CA MET A 103 5.88 0.09 23.82
C MET A 103 6.16 -1.18 24.62
N ASN A 104 6.41 -2.31 23.94
CA ASN A 104 6.73 -3.57 24.60
C ASN A 104 8.04 -3.48 25.40
N ALA A 105 9.05 -2.79 24.89
CA ALA A 105 10.30 -2.55 25.62
C ALA A 105 10.05 -1.75 26.91
N ALA A 106 9.22 -0.70 26.86
CA ALA A 106 8.85 0.09 28.04
C ALA A 106 8.06 -0.75 29.06
N ILE A 107 7.12 -1.60 28.61
CA ILE A 107 6.37 -2.53 29.48
C ILE A 107 7.32 -3.51 30.17
N ASN A 108 8.24 -4.12 29.43
CA ASN A 108 9.23 -5.05 29.99
C ASN A 108 10.17 -4.35 30.97
N ALA A 109 10.60 -3.13 30.66
CA ALA A 109 11.44 -2.32 31.57
C ALA A 109 10.71 -1.96 32.86
N ALA A 110 9.39 -1.72 32.81
CA ALA A 110 8.57 -1.49 33.99
C ALA A 110 8.59 -2.72 34.92
N GLY A 111 8.49 -3.94 34.37
CA GLY A 111 8.52 -5.18 35.14
C GLY A 111 9.80 -5.41 35.95
N SER A 112 10.91 -4.82 35.53
CA SER A 112 12.23 -4.92 36.19
C SER A 112 12.65 -3.61 36.86
N ALA A 113 11.73 -2.65 37.04
CA ALA A 113 12.07 -1.33 37.56
C ALA A 113 12.50 -1.40 39.05
N PRO A 114 13.56 -0.69 39.45
CA PRO A 114 14.10 -0.76 40.80
C PRO A 114 13.24 -0.04 41.85
N ASN A 115 12.33 0.85 41.42
CA ASN A 115 11.44 1.59 42.31
C ASN A 115 10.16 2.03 41.58
N GLN A 116 9.16 2.45 42.36
CA GLN A 116 7.85 2.88 41.85
C GLN A 116 7.94 4.06 40.88
N ARG A 117 8.86 5.01 41.11
CA ARG A 117 9.01 6.19 40.25
C ARG A 117 9.48 5.80 38.85
N GLU A 118 10.44 4.89 38.76
CA GLU A 118 10.95 4.39 37.49
C GLU A 118 9.91 3.51 36.79
N TYR A 119 9.17 2.69 37.56
CA TYR A 119 8.03 1.93 37.08
C TYR A 119 6.98 2.86 36.40
N ASP A 120 6.52 3.90 37.11
CA ASP A 120 5.50 4.84 36.62
C ASP A 120 5.98 5.59 35.37
N ARG A 121 7.29 5.91 35.30
CA ARG A 121 7.92 6.53 34.14
C ARG A 121 7.83 5.65 32.90
N GLN A 122 8.13 4.36 33.03
CA GLN A 122 8.09 3.40 31.93
C GLN A 122 6.67 3.15 31.43
N ILE A 123 5.70 3.00 32.35
CA ILE A 123 4.28 2.89 31.97
C ILE A 123 3.79 4.15 31.25
N SER A 124 4.18 5.33 31.72
CA SER A 124 3.86 6.60 31.05
C SER A 124 4.47 6.70 29.65
N GLN A 125 5.63 6.07 29.40
CA GLN A 125 6.20 5.96 28.05
C GLN A 125 5.40 5.01 27.18
N ALA A 126 5.03 3.83 27.68
CA ALA A 126 4.20 2.87 26.94
C ALA A 126 2.86 3.49 26.48
N LEU A 127 2.18 4.23 27.35
CA LEU A 127 0.94 4.94 27.01
C LEU A 127 1.13 6.05 25.97
N ARG A 128 2.28 6.72 25.96
CA ARG A 128 2.61 7.70 24.91
C ARG A 128 2.75 7.04 23.54
N PHE A 129 3.49 5.93 23.46
CA PHE A 129 3.63 5.19 22.20
C PHE A 129 2.29 4.64 21.70
N LEU A 130 1.42 4.17 22.60
CA LEU A 130 0.06 3.74 22.23
C LEU A 130 -0.78 4.88 21.65
N ASN A 131 -0.65 6.10 22.18
CA ASN A 131 -1.33 7.28 21.63
C ASN A 131 -0.77 7.70 20.27
N GLU A 132 0.53 7.54 20.04
CA GLU A 132 1.14 7.74 18.72
C GLU A 132 0.64 6.71 17.71
N ILE A 133 0.51 5.43 18.10
CA ILE A 133 -0.10 4.38 17.26
C ILE A 133 -1.53 4.78 16.87
N ARG A 134 -2.35 5.25 17.81
CA ARG A 134 -3.70 5.75 17.53
C ARG A 134 -3.71 6.90 16.53
N SER A 135 -2.76 7.83 16.64
CA SER A 135 -2.62 8.96 15.70
C SER A 135 -2.33 8.47 14.28
N TRP A 136 -1.41 7.51 14.14
CA TRP A 136 -1.09 6.92 12.84
C TRP A 136 -2.24 6.13 12.23
N LEU A 137 -2.96 5.34 13.04
CA LEU A 137 -4.14 4.60 12.56
C LEU A 137 -5.28 5.52 12.11
N ARG A 138 -5.45 6.70 12.71
CA ARG A 138 -6.40 7.72 12.19
C ARG A 138 -5.99 8.29 10.83
N ARG A 139 -4.69 8.41 10.57
CA ARG A 139 -4.15 8.90 9.29
C ARG A 139 -4.10 7.82 8.21
N ALA A 140 -4.06 6.56 8.60
CA ALA A 140 -4.02 5.40 7.73
C ALA A 140 -5.08 4.36 8.17
N PRO A 141 -6.39 4.67 8.02
CA PRO A 141 -7.47 3.85 8.55
C PRO A 141 -7.52 2.44 7.95
N SER A 142 -7.04 2.25 6.71
CA SER A 142 -6.94 0.92 6.09
C SER A 142 -6.06 -0.03 6.90
N LEU A 143 -5.06 0.47 7.64
CA LEU A 143 -4.21 -0.37 8.46
C LEU A 143 -4.96 -1.02 9.62
N VAL A 144 -6.10 -0.48 10.05
CA VAL A 144 -6.94 -1.12 11.08
C VAL A 144 -7.41 -2.50 10.59
N GLU A 145 -7.78 -2.61 9.31
CA GLU A 145 -8.22 -3.88 8.71
C GLU A 145 -7.06 -4.88 8.59
N TYR A 146 -5.87 -4.42 8.20
CA TYR A 146 -4.70 -5.29 8.03
C TYR A 146 -4.05 -5.72 9.36
N THR A 147 -4.09 -4.85 10.37
CA THR A 147 -3.44 -5.09 11.66
C THR A 147 -4.38 -5.65 12.72
N GLY A 148 -5.70 -5.54 12.52
CA GLY A 148 -6.70 -5.89 13.53
C GLY A 148 -6.73 -4.95 14.75
N LEU A 149 -6.00 -3.83 14.70
CA LEU A 149 -5.88 -2.86 15.80
C LEU A 149 -7.08 -1.92 15.84
N THR A 150 -8.25 -2.48 16.12
CA THR A 150 -9.48 -1.71 16.25
C THR A 150 -9.41 -0.76 17.46
N PRO A 151 -10.25 0.29 17.51
CA PRO A 151 -10.35 1.15 18.68
C PRO A 151 -10.62 0.39 19.98
N ASP A 152 -11.38 -0.72 19.92
CA ASP A 152 -11.64 -1.59 21.07
C ASP A 152 -10.37 -2.30 21.56
N VAL A 153 -9.63 -2.93 20.65
CA VAL A 153 -8.34 -3.57 20.97
C VAL A 153 -7.37 -2.56 21.58
N LEU A 154 -7.29 -1.35 21.03
CA LEU A 154 -6.43 -0.30 21.58
C LEU A 154 -6.90 0.20 22.96
N ARG A 155 -8.19 0.10 23.28
CA ARG A 155 -8.71 0.40 24.62
C ARG A 155 -8.38 -0.70 25.61
N GLU A 156 -8.45 -1.96 25.18
CA GLU A 156 -8.04 -3.12 25.99
C GLU A 156 -6.55 -3.06 26.32
N ILE A 157 -5.69 -2.84 25.33
CA ILE A 157 -4.24 -2.66 25.56
C ILE A 157 -3.97 -1.51 26.54
N GLU A 158 -4.66 -0.37 26.38
CA GLU A 158 -4.51 0.76 27.29
C GLU A 158 -4.92 0.39 28.73
N ARG A 159 -6.03 -0.34 28.89
CA ARG A 159 -6.50 -0.82 30.18
C ARG A 159 -5.48 -1.77 30.81
N ASP A 160 -4.95 -2.71 30.05
CA ASP A 160 -4.00 -3.70 30.55
C ASP A 160 -2.71 -3.04 31.02
N ILE A 161 -2.18 -2.07 30.24
CA ILE A 161 -1.02 -1.26 30.64
C ILE A 161 -1.31 -0.48 31.94
N ARG A 162 -2.52 0.08 32.08
CA ARG A 162 -2.91 0.82 33.29
C ARG A 162 -3.17 -0.11 34.47
N ASP A 163 -3.71 -1.30 34.29
CA ASP A 163 -3.99 -2.20 35.41
C ASP A 163 -2.72 -2.84 35.98
N MET A 164 -1.64 -2.94 35.18
CA MET A 164 -0.31 -3.20 35.71
C MET A 164 0.07 -2.19 36.82
N THR A 165 -0.31 -0.90 36.69
CA THR A 165 -0.03 0.12 37.72
C THR A 165 -0.78 -0.11 39.03
N ARG A 166 -1.92 -0.80 39.01
CA ARG A 166 -2.73 -1.08 40.20
C ARG A 166 -2.31 -2.37 40.90
N GLY A 167 -1.70 -3.32 40.19
CA GLY A 167 -1.21 -4.57 40.76
C GLY A 167 0.02 -4.41 41.67
N GLY A 168 0.85 -3.39 41.44
CA GLY A 168 2.06 -3.12 42.25
C GLY A 168 1.80 -2.61 43.67
N GLN A 169 0.57 -2.20 43.99
CA GLN A 169 0.23 -1.58 45.28
C GLN A 169 -0.36 -2.56 46.32
N ARG A 170 -0.43 -3.88 46.02
CA ARG A 170 -0.99 -4.91 46.94
C ARG A 170 0.02 -5.97 47.42
N GLY A 171 1.32 -5.71 47.30
CA GLY A 171 2.39 -6.59 47.82
C GLY A 171 2.86 -6.23 49.22
N GLY A 172 1.96 -5.94 50.15
CA GLY A 172 2.28 -5.56 51.54
C GLY A 172 1.33 -6.22 52.52
N GLY A 173 1.70 -7.41 53.00
CA GLY A 173 1.11 -8.01 54.21
C GLY A 173 0.21 -9.23 53.95
N GLY A 174 0.60 -10.36 54.56
CA GLY A 174 -0.35 -11.33 55.06
C GLY A 174 -0.21 -12.76 54.52
N GLY A 175 0.40 -13.61 55.35
CA GLY A 175 -0.07 -14.98 55.53
C GLY A 175 0.56 -16.06 54.66
N ARG A 176 1.56 -16.75 55.23
CA ARG A 176 1.70 -18.19 55.00
C ARG A 176 0.56 -18.92 55.73
N PRO A 177 -0.19 -19.78 55.06
CA PRO A 177 -0.56 -21.10 55.55
C PRO A 177 0.21 -22.11 54.68
N GLY A 178 1.14 -22.89 55.20
CA GLY A 178 0.80 -23.99 56.09
C GLY A 178 0.51 -25.24 55.25
N LEU A 179 1.58 -25.85 54.72
CA LEU A 179 1.90 -27.29 54.66
C LEU A 179 3.03 -27.52 53.65
#